data_AF-A0AAJ0G011-F1
#
_entry.id   AF-A0AAJ0G011-F1
#
_cell.length_a   1.000
_cell.length_b   1.000
_cell.length_c   1.000
_cell.angle_alpha   90.00
_cell.angle_beta   90.00
_cell.angle_gamma   90.00
#
_symmetry.space_group_name_H-M   'P 1'
#
loop_
_entity.id
_entity.type
_entity.pdbx_description
1 polymer ?
#
loop_
_entity_poly.entity_id
_entity_poly.type
_entity_poly.pdbx_seq_one_letter_code
_entity_poly.pdbx_strand_id
1 'polypeptide(L)'
;MSLLTNPILIHLYRELQSHGSESKPDAFWQTYLASQFPQSEGYALSCQWSPSDDDRERVDAAVREILGSDENISSATLLLFAGPKHPGGNTNDAEDQLEKAARKHLDYNIGDSVYGMSGWEGKVRCWIIERATAGCQHQMRPMFGPNEHGNEAAYADADSAEAFLISASILYMKRQSTVWPQEYALSRQ
;
A
#
# COMPACT_ATOMS: atom_id res chain seq x y z
N MET A 1 -5.29 14.84 9.83
CA MET A 1 -5.35 13.89 10.96
C MET A 1 -4.17 12.99 10.76
N SER A 2 -3.22 12.99 11.70
CA SER A 2 -1.95 12.27 11.58
C SER A 2 -2.14 10.76 11.79
N LEU A 3 -1.31 9.94 11.15
CA LEU A 3 -1.23 8.49 11.35
C LEU A 3 -0.49 8.12 12.64
N LEU A 4 0.18 9.09 13.28
CA LEU A 4 0.96 8.91 14.50
C LEU A 4 0.07 8.77 15.75
N THR A 5 -0.77 7.73 15.74
CA THR A 5 -1.86 7.51 16.70
C THR A 5 -1.42 6.79 17.97
N ASN A 6 -0.22 6.22 18.00
CA ASN A 6 0.31 5.51 19.17
C ASN A 6 1.83 5.75 19.36
N PRO A 7 2.37 5.48 20.56
CA PRO A 7 3.77 5.75 20.87
C PRO A 7 4.78 5.02 19.98
N ILE A 8 4.44 3.83 19.46
CA ILE A 8 5.33 3.04 18.59
C ILE A 8 5.45 3.75 17.24
N LEU A 9 4.34 4.14 16.62
CA LEU A 9 4.34 4.88 15.35
C LEU A 9 5.04 6.24 15.49
N ILE A 10 4.80 6.96 16.59
CA ILE A 10 5.50 8.22 16.88
C ILE A 10 7.01 7.99 16.97
N HIS A 11 7.44 6.93 17.67
CA HIS A 11 8.86 6.61 17.81
C HIS A 11 9.50 6.26 16.47
N LEU A 12 8.90 5.33 15.72
CA LEU A 12 9.40 4.91 14.41
C LEU A 12 9.42 6.08 13.41
N TYR A 13 8.40 6.92 13.39
CA TYR A 13 8.38 8.10 12.53
C TYR A 13 9.51 9.09 12.86
N ARG A 14 9.83 9.28 14.15
CA ARG A 14 11.01 10.07 14.56
C ARG A 14 12.32 9.43 14.12
N GLU A 15 12.40 8.09 14.10
CA GLU A 15 13.58 7.40 13.61
C GLU A 15 13.78 7.62 12.09
N LEU A 16 12.72 7.76 11.30
CA LEU A 16 12.81 8.12 9.87
C LEU A 16 13.57 9.43 9.66
N GLN A 17 13.33 10.41 10.54
CA GLN A 17 13.96 11.73 10.49
C GLN A 17 15.44 11.70 10.90
N SER A 18 15.89 10.62 11.54
CA SER A 18 17.30 10.41 11.86
C SER A 18 17.98 9.69 10.69
N HIS A 19 18.94 10.34 10.04
CA HIS A 19 19.63 9.81 8.86
C HIS A 19 20.11 8.37 9.04
N GLY A 20 19.98 7.55 7.97
CA GLY A 20 20.93 6.46 7.73
C GLY A 20 20.45 5.01 7.83
N SER A 21 19.20 4.66 7.47
CA SER A 21 18.91 3.26 7.13
C SER A 21 17.69 3.09 6.23
N GLU A 22 17.86 2.32 5.15
CA GLU A 22 16.80 1.85 4.24
C GLU A 22 15.74 1.01 4.97
N SER A 23 16.07 0.42 6.13
CA SER A 23 15.16 -0.45 6.90
C SER A 23 14.12 0.31 7.74
N LYS A 24 14.30 1.61 7.98
CA LYS A 24 13.42 2.39 8.87
C LYS A 24 12.05 2.67 8.26
N PRO A 25 11.93 3.08 6.97
CA PRO A 25 10.65 3.23 6.30
C PRO A 25 9.82 1.94 6.32
N ASP A 26 10.46 0.80 6.03
CA ASP A 26 9.82 -0.52 6.10
C ASP A 26 9.26 -0.80 7.49
N ALA A 27 10.06 -0.60 8.54
CA ALA A 27 9.62 -0.83 9.91
C ALA A 27 8.41 0.05 10.27
N PHE A 28 8.42 1.33 9.88
CA PHE A 28 7.30 2.24 10.12
C PHE A 28 6.03 1.78 9.39
N TRP A 29 6.11 1.56 8.07
CA TRP A 29 4.94 1.20 7.27
C TRP A 29 4.42 -0.20 7.57
N GLN A 30 5.28 -1.19 7.80
CA GLN A 30 4.85 -2.52 8.23
C GLN A 30 4.16 -2.47 9.59
N THR A 31 4.67 -1.68 10.53
CA THR A 31 4.02 -1.49 11.84
C THR A 31 2.66 -0.80 11.70
N TYR A 32 2.57 0.23 10.85
CA TYR A 32 1.31 0.88 10.55
C TYR A 32 0.30 -0.10 9.92
N LEU A 33 0.69 -0.82 8.87
CA LEU A 33 -0.15 -1.81 8.21
C LEU A 33 -0.60 -2.93 9.16
N ALA A 34 0.29 -3.44 10.01
CA ALA A 34 -0.06 -4.44 11.02
C ALA A 34 -1.12 -3.93 12.01
N SER A 35 -1.10 -2.63 12.34
CA SER A 35 -2.13 -2.00 13.19
C SER A 35 -3.48 -1.83 12.49
N GLN A 36 -3.49 -1.63 11.17
CA GLN A 36 -4.70 -1.41 10.39
C GLN A 36 -5.36 -2.71 9.91
N PHE A 37 -4.55 -3.76 9.76
CA PHE A 37 -4.94 -5.09 9.31
C PHE A 37 -4.55 -6.15 10.37
N PRO A 38 -5.24 -6.16 11.53
CA PRO A 38 -4.87 -7.06 12.62
C PRO A 38 -5.24 -8.51 12.31
N GLN A 39 -4.43 -9.44 12.80
CA GLN A 39 -4.67 -10.89 12.65
C GLN A 39 -6.00 -11.34 13.26
N SER A 40 -6.46 -10.66 14.32
CA SER A 40 -7.77 -10.92 14.94
C SER A 40 -8.96 -10.63 14.02
N GLU A 41 -8.75 -9.84 12.96
CA GLU A 41 -9.75 -9.55 11.92
C GLU A 41 -9.56 -10.43 10.67
N GLY A 42 -8.69 -11.43 10.71
CA GLY A 42 -8.45 -12.35 9.59
C GLY A 42 -7.44 -11.83 8.56
N TYR A 43 -6.56 -10.90 8.93
CA TYR A 43 -5.51 -10.42 8.03
C TYR A 43 -4.14 -11.01 8.34
N ALA A 44 -3.33 -11.22 7.31
CA ALA A 44 -1.93 -11.63 7.44
C ALA A 44 -1.02 -10.64 6.70
N LEU A 45 -0.04 -10.09 7.42
CA LEU A 45 1.03 -9.28 6.84
C LEU A 45 2.26 -10.15 6.57
N SER A 46 2.71 -10.20 5.32
CA SER A 46 3.95 -10.85 4.90
C SER A 46 4.96 -9.79 4.49
N CYS A 47 6.18 -9.86 5.03
CA CYS A 47 7.28 -8.99 4.61
C CYS A 47 8.04 -9.64 3.44
N GLN A 48 8.61 -8.83 2.54
CA GLN A 48 9.43 -9.30 1.42
C GLN A 48 8.71 -10.36 0.57
N TRP A 49 7.44 -10.07 0.24
CA TRP A 49 6.54 -11.00 -0.42
C TRP A 49 6.77 -11.04 -1.93
N SER A 50 6.68 -12.23 -2.53
CA SER A 50 6.78 -12.43 -3.98
C SER A 50 5.43 -12.83 -4.56
N PRO A 51 5.03 -12.28 -5.73
CA PRO A 51 3.81 -12.66 -6.42
C PRO A 51 3.84 -14.06 -7.05
N SER A 52 5.02 -14.67 -7.20
CA SER A 52 5.20 -16.04 -7.67
C SER A 52 6.41 -16.74 -7.04
N ASP A 53 6.39 -18.08 -7.02
CA ASP A 53 7.40 -18.90 -6.35
C ASP A 53 8.80 -18.85 -6.99
N ASP A 54 8.88 -18.48 -8.27
CA ASP A 54 10.12 -18.47 -9.06
C ASP A 54 10.78 -17.08 -9.21
N ASP A 55 10.23 -16.05 -8.55
CA ASP A 55 10.67 -14.68 -8.79
C ASP A 55 11.60 -14.12 -7.70
N ARG A 56 12.61 -13.37 -8.15
CA ARG A 56 13.44 -12.54 -7.27
C ARG A 56 12.79 -11.18 -7.00
N GLU A 57 11.75 -10.84 -7.73
CA GLU A 57 11.00 -9.60 -7.57
C GLU A 57 10.04 -9.70 -6.38
N ARG A 58 10.40 -8.97 -5.32
CA ARG A 58 9.63 -8.90 -4.08
C ARG A 58 9.11 -7.49 -3.88
N VAL A 59 7.93 -7.39 -3.29
CA VAL A 59 7.44 -6.16 -2.66
C VAL A 59 7.85 -6.17 -1.19
N ASP A 60 7.96 -5.00 -0.57
CA ASP A 60 8.47 -4.88 0.79
C ASP A 60 7.48 -5.45 1.81
N ALA A 61 6.19 -5.33 1.53
CA ALA A 61 5.15 -6.03 2.28
C ALA A 61 3.91 -6.35 1.43
N ALA A 62 3.16 -7.36 1.87
CA ALA A 62 1.83 -7.67 1.34
C ALA A 62 0.87 -7.98 2.48
N VAL A 63 -0.34 -7.42 2.42
CA VAL A 63 -1.47 -7.77 3.29
C VAL A 63 -2.37 -8.74 2.54
N ARG A 64 -2.69 -9.85 3.17
CA ARG A 64 -3.66 -10.83 2.68
C ARG A 64 -4.84 -10.94 3.63
N GLU A 65 -6.04 -10.97 3.08
CA GLU A 65 -7.25 -11.35 3.81
C GLU A 65 -7.36 -12.87 3.78
N ILE A 66 -7.45 -13.49 4.94
CA ILE A 66 -7.61 -14.92 5.12
C ILE A 66 -9.10 -15.21 5.24
N LEU A 67 -9.64 -15.97 4.28
CA LEU A 67 -11.04 -16.32 4.17
C LEU A 67 -11.23 -17.82 4.44
N GLY A 68 -12.32 -18.17 5.12
CA GLY A 68 -12.70 -19.55 5.40
C GLY A 68 -12.35 -20.03 6.80
N SER A 69 -12.54 -21.33 7.03
CA SER A 69 -12.25 -22.05 8.28
C SER A 69 -11.18 -23.12 8.04
N ASP A 70 -10.66 -23.72 9.11
CA ASP A 70 -9.47 -24.60 9.15
C ASP A 70 -9.26 -25.56 7.95
N GLU A 71 -10.31 -26.11 7.35
CA GLU A 71 -10.23 -27.07 6.25
C GLU A 71 -10.32 -26.46 4.83
N ASN A 72 -10.71 -25.18 4.71
CA ASN A 72 -10.87 -24.46 3.45
C ASN A 72 -10.37 -23.01 3.57
N ILE A 73 -9.12 -22.85 4.02
CA ILE A 73 -8.47 -21.55 4.09
C ILE A 73 -8.09 -21.11 2.67
N SER A 74 -8.58 -19.94 2.26
CA SER A 74 -8.11 -19.23 1.07
C SER A 74 -7.57 -17.86 1.49
N SER A 75 -6.72 -17.27 0.66
CA SER A 75 -6.18 -15.93 0.91
C SER A 75 -6.31 -15.05 -0.32
N ALA A 76 -6.84 -13.85 -0.15
CA ALA A 76 -6.83 -12.82 -1.19
C ALA A 76 -5.79 -11.77 -0.83
N THR A 77 -4.82 -11.52 -1.73
CA THR A 77 -3.90 -10.40 -1.53
C THR A 77 -4.69 -9.11 -1.70
N LEU A 78 -4.74 -8.33 -0.62
CA LEU A 78 -5.50 -7.10 -0.56
C LEU A 78 -4.63 -5.91 -0.93
N LEU A 79 -3.43 -5.81 -0.34
CA LEU A 79 -2.54 -4.67 -0.48
C LEU A 79 -1.10 -5.12 -0.73
N LEU A 80 -0.46 -4.52 -1.73
CA LEU A 80 0.98 -4.60 -1.96
C LEU A 80 1.66 -3.29 -1.55
N PHE A 81 2.81 -3.36 -0.89
CA PHE A 81 3.60 -2.18 -0.52
C PHE A 81 5.01 -2.25 -1.14
N ALA A 82 5.38 -1.20 -1.88
CA ALA A 82 6.71 -1.05 -2.46
C ALA A 82 7.29 0.34 -2.14
N GLY A 83 8.54 0.38 -1.70
CA GLY A 83 9.31 1.60 -1.52
C GLY A 83 10.61 1.62 -2.33
N PRO A 84 11.19 2.81 -2.55
CA PRO A 84 12.47 2.91 -3.21
C PRO A 84 13.55 2.28 -2.33
N LYS A 85 14.39 1.44 -2.95
CA LYS A 85 15.42 0.67 -2.25
C LYS A 85 16.60 1.51 -1.80
N HIS A 86 16.73 2.77 -2.21
CA HIS A 86 17.87 3.64 -1.91
C HIS A 86 17.44 5.04 -1.48
N PRO A 87 18.21 5.72 -0.60
CA PRO A 87 18.02 7.13 -0.30
C PRO A 87 18.13 7.98 -1.58
N GLY A 88 17.07 8.71 -1.94
CA GLY A 88 16.99 9.45 -3.21
C GLY A 88 16.59 8.60 -4.42
N GLY A 89 16.13 7.36 -4.21
CA GLY A 89 15.53 6.53 -5.25
C GLY A 89 14.26 7.17 -5.82
N ASN A 90 14.00 6.90 -7.10
CA ASN A 90 12.89 7.51 -7.81
C ASN A 90 11.56 6.90 -7.36
N THR A 91 10.60 7.74 -6.99
CA THR A 91 9.25 7.31 -6.60
C THR A 91 8.53 6.58 -7.73
N ASN A 92 8.89 6.90 -8.98
CA ASN A 92 8.46 6.16 -10.16
C ASN A 92 8.91 4.70 -10.13
N ASP A 93 10.11 4.38 -9.62
CA ASP A 93 10.61 3.01 -9.56
C ASP A 93 9.78 2.16 -8.58
N ALA A 94 9.35 2.76 -7.46
CA ALA A 94 8.49 2.10 -6.48
C ALA A 94 7.08 1.84 -7.05
N GLU A 95 6.54 2.80 -7.81
CA GLU A 95 5.26 2.63 -8.53
C GLU A 95 5.36 1.56 -9.62
N ASP A 96 6.44 1.54 -10.41
CA ASP A 96 6.68 0.54 -11.46
C ASP A 96 6.84 -0.87 -10.85
N GLN A 97 7.57 -0.99 -9.74
CA GLN A 97 7.72 -2.25 -9.00
C GLN A 97 6.36 -2.74 -8.48
N LEU A 98 5.57 -1.84 -7.90
CA LEU A 98 4.23 -2.11 -7.41
C LEU A 98 3.31 -2.59 -8.54
N GLU A 99 3.29 -1.87 -9.67
CA GLU A 99 2.46 -2.20 -10.82
C GLU A 99 2.84 -3.56 -11.40
N LYS A 100 4.14 -3.82 -11.56
CA LYS A 100 4.64 -5.10 -12.07
C LYS A 100 4.25 -6.27 -11.17
N ALA A 101 4.37 -6.10 -9.86
CA ALA A 101 3.97 -7.13 -8.89
C ALA A 101 2.46 -7.35 -8.90
N ALA A 102 1.67 -6.29 -8.98
CA ALA A 102 0.21 -6.34 -9.06
C ALA A 102 -0.26 -7.06 -10.33
N ARG A 103 0.31 -6.72 -11.49
CA ARG A 103 0.02 -7.38 -12.78
C ARG A 103 0.28 -8.89 -12.70
N LYS A 104 1.45 -9.29 -12.22
CA LYS A 104 1.78 -10.71 -12.01
C LYS A 104 0.79 -11.37 -11.07
N HIS A 105 0.50 -10.75 -9.93
CA HIS A 105 -0.46 -11.29 -8.97
C HIS A 105 -1.83 -11.54 -9.63
N LEU A 106 -2.35 -10.56 -10.38
CA LEU A 106 -3.61 -10.70 -11.10
C LEU A 106 -3.52 -11.77 -12.19
N ASP A 107 -2.43 -11.88 -12.95
CA ASP A 107 -2.29 -12.92 -13.97
C ASP A 107 -2.36 -14.35 -13.39
N TYR A 108 -1.87 -14.58 -12.17
CA TYR A 108 -1.84 -15.89 -11.52
C TYR A 108 -3.01 -16.19 -10.58
N ASN A 109 -3.74 -15.18 -10.09
CA ASN A 109 -4.79 -15.34 -9.08
C ASN A 109 -6.16 -14.94 -9.61
N ILE A 110 -7.21 -15.39 -8.96
CA ILE A 110 -8.59 -15.01 -9.30
C ILE A 110 -8.90 -13.68 -8.58
N GLY A 111 -9.28 -12.65 -9.34
CA GLY A 111 -9.61 -11.33 -8.80
C GLY A 111 -9.58 -10.25 -9.87
N ASP A 112 -10.43 -9.23 -9.73
CA ASP A 112 -10.55 -8.14 -10.72
C ASP A 112 -9.63 -6.95 -10.40
N SER A 113 -9.14 -6.85 -9.16
CA SER A 113 -8.22 -5.81 -8.75
C SER A 113 -7.43 -6.19 -7.51
N VAL A 114 -6.32 -5.47 -7.28
CA VAL A 114 -5.52 -5.50 -6.05
C VAL A 114 -5.19 -4.05 -5.66
N TYR A 115 -5.09 -3.76 -4.37
CA TYR A 115 -4.67 -2.44 -3.92
C TYR A 115 -3.15 -2.36 -3.80
N GLY A 116 -2.65 -1.14 -3.93
CA GLY A 116 -1.23 -0.85 -3.83
C GLY A 116 -0.95 0.34 -2.92
N MET A 117 0.22 0.34 -2.30
CA MET A 117 0.80 1.47 -1.62
C MET A 117 2.23 1.62 -2.11
N SER A 118 2.58 2.77 -2.67
CA SER A 118 3.96 3.14 -2.96
C SER A 118 4.39 4.22 -1.98
N GLY A 119 5.66 4.28 -1.58
CA GLY A 119 6.09 5.32 -0.65
C GLY A 119 7.57 5.33 -0.36
N TRP A 120 8.04 6.43 0.22
CA TRP A 120 9.40 6.59 0.71
C TRP A 120 9.35 7.28 2.07
N GLU A 121 10.30 6.96 2.95
CA GLU A 121 10.36 7.53 4.29
C GLU A 121 8.98 7.47 4.99
N GLY A 122 8.45 8.63 5.39
CA GLY A 122 7.14 8.77 6.02
C GLY A 122 6.01 9.12 5.06
N LYS A 123 6.22 9.01 3.74
CA LYS A 123 5.27 9.44 2.70
C LYS A 123 4.79 8.28 1.84
N VAL A 124 3.50 8.20 1.58
CA VAL A 124 2.91 7.16 0.73
C VAL A 124 1.81 7.71 -0.18
N ARG A 125 1.53 6.91 -1.20
CA ARG A 125 0.40 7.06 -2.09
C ARG A 125 -0.30 5.72 -2.24
N CYS A 126 -1.63 5.75 -2.25
CA CYS A 126 -2.46 4.56 -2.38
C CYS A 126 -3.04 4.42 -3.78
N TRP A 127 -3.18 3.19 -4.25
CA TRP A 127 -3.52 2.82 -5.61
C TRP A 127 -4.54 1.69 -5.65
N ILE A 128 -5.31 1.64 -6.73
CA ILE A 128 -6.00 0.43 -7.18
C ILE A 128 -5.37 0.00 -8.50
N ILE A 129 -5.12 -1.30 -8.65
CA ILE A 129 -4.62 -1.90 -9.88
C ILE A 129 -5.68 -2.89 -10.36
N GLU A 130 -6.24 -2.64 -11.53
CA GLU A 130 -7.36 -3.39 -12.10
C GLU A 130 -6.88 -4.33 -13.21
N ARG A 131 -7.48 -5.52 -13.26
CA ARG A 131 -7.19 -6.54 -14.27
C ARG A 131 -7.47 -6.01 -15.67
N ALA A 132 -6.58 -6.35 -16.60
CA ALA A 132 -6.83 -6.21 -18.03
C ALA A 132 -8.15 -6.91 -18.45
N THR A 133 -9.09 -6.17 -19.03
CA THR A 133 -10.25 -6.73 -19.73
C THR A 133 -9.95 -6.90 -21.22
N ALA A 134 -10.75 -7.67 -21.96
CA ALA A 134 -10.46 -8.04 -23.35
C ALA A 134 -10.11 -6.82 -24.23
N GLY A 135 -8.84 -6.72 -24.64
CA GLY A 135 -8.30 -5.64 -25.48
C GLY A 135 -7.68 -4.46 -24.72
N CYS A 136 -7.69 -4.46 -23.39
CA CYS A 136 -7.13 -3.40 -22.54
C CYS A 136 -5.93 -3.90 -21.73
N GLN A 137 -5.00 -3.00 -21.40
CA GLN A 137 -3.92 -3.30 -20.46
C GLN A 137 -4.44 -3.15 -19.02
N HIS A 138 -3.72 -3.73 -18.06
CA HIS A 138 -3.93 -3.48 -16.63
C HIS A 138 -3.84 -1.98 -16.35
N GLN A 139 -4.75 -1.47 -15.52
CA GLN A 139 -4.83 -0.05 -15.21
C GLN A 139 -4.51 0.19 -13.73
N MET A 140 -3.49 1.01 -13.47
CA MET A 140 -3.20 1.53 -12.14
C MET A 140 -3.80 2.93 -12.01
N ARG A 141 -4.58 3.16 -10.95
CA ARG A 141 -5.22 4.46 -10.67
C ARG A 141 -4.96 4.86 -9.22
N PRO A 142 -4.61 6.12 -8.97
CA PRO A 142 -4.42 6.57 -7.61
C PRO A 142 -5.76 6.70 -6.90
N MET A 143 -5.79 6.34 -5.62
CA MET A 143 -6.96 6.55 -4.77
C MET A 143 -7.15 8.02 -4.40
N PHE A 144 -6.06 8.80 -4.46
CA PHE A 144 -6.04 10.25 -4.29
C PHE A 144 -4.87 10.91 -5.05
N GLY A 145 -5.03 12.20 -5.34
CA GLY A 145 -4.09 12.99 -6.15
C GLY A 145 -4.25 12.78 -7.67
N PRO A 146 -3.48 13.51 -8.49
CA PRO A 146 -3.55 13.46 -9.96
C PRO A 146 -3.06 12.13 -10.54
N ASN A 147 -3.66 11.62 -11.61
CA ASN A 147 -3.23 10.35 -12.24
C ASN A 147 -1.93 10.50 -13.04
N GLU A 148 -0.83 10.75 -12.33
CA GLU A 148 0.52 10.97 -12.82
C GLU A 148 1.47 10.12 -11.98
N HIS A 149 2.25 9.28 -12.65
CA HIS A 149 3.27 8.46 -12.01
C HIS A 149 4.46 9.33 -11.58
N GLY A 150 5.11 8.97 -10.47
CA GLY A 150 6.28 9.66 -9.93
C GLY A 150 6.03 11.09 -9.47
N ASN A 151 4.77 11.52 -9.35
CA ASN A 151 4.43 12.85 -8.85
C ASN A 151 4.54 12.89 -7.32
N GLU A 152 5.72 13.29 -6.82
CA GLU A 152 6.02 13.33 -5.39
C GLU A 152 5.06 14.24 -4.58
N ALA A 153 4.53 15.30 -5.20
CA ALA A 153 3.60 16.21 -4.54
C ALA A 153 2.22 15.57 -4.25
N ALA A 154 1.92 14.43 -4.89
CA ALA A 154 0.69 13.68 -4.66
C ALA A 154 0.77 12.71 -3.47
N TYR A 155 1.94 12.57 -2.84
CA TYR A 155 2.14 11.66 -1.71
C TYR A 155 1.76 12.35 -0.40
N ALA A 156 1.05 11.61 0.45
CA ALA A 156 0.66 12.07 1.77
C ALA A 156 1.71 11.67 2.79
N ASP A 157 2.14 12.63 3.60
CA ASP A 157 3.04 12.38 4.74
C ASP A 157 2.22 11.86 5.92
N ALA A 158 2.75 10.86 6.62
CA ALA A 158 2.09 10.22 7.75
C ALA A 158 1.81 11.17 8.91
N ASP A 159 2.53 12.30 9.03
CA ASP A 159 2.29 13.32 10.05
C ASP A 159 1.63 14.60 9.51
N SER A 160 1.20 14.62 8.25
CA SER A 160 0.52 15.80 7.69
C SER A 160 -0.99 15.77 7.88
N ALA A 161 -1.67 16.84 7.43
CA ALA A 161 -3.12 16.86 7.43
C ALA A 161 -3.67 15.75 6.52
N GLU A 162 -3.06 15.60 5.34
CA GLU A 162 -3.38 14.71 4.21
C GLU A 162 -3.24 13.22 4.55
N ALA A 163 -2.56 12.86 5.64
CA ALA A 163 -2.54 11.50 6.19
C ALA A 163 -3.94 10.87 6.30
N PHE A 164 -4.98 11.68 6.47
CA PHE A 164 -6.37 11.20 6.48
C PHE A 164 -6.77 10.46 5.18
N LEU A 165 -6.17 10.80 4.03
CA LEU A 165 -6.43 10.15 2.75
C LEU A 165 -5.91 8.71 2.74
N ILE A 166 -4.80 8.44 3.42
CA ILE A 166 -4.26 7.10 3.62
C ILE A 166 -5.24 6.26 4.45
N SER A 167 -5.75 6.84 5.55
CA SER A 167 -6.77 6.17 6.37
C SER A 167 -8.06 5.93 5.59
N ALA A 168 -8.54 6.91 4.81
CA ALA A 168 -9.72 6.77 3.96
C ALA A 168 -9.52 5.67 2.90
N SER A 169 -8.35 5.59 2.29
CA SER A 169 -7.95 4.52 1.38
C SER A 169 -8.02 3.15 2.06
N ILE A 170 -7.46 2.99 3.26
CA ILE A 170 -7.53 1.72 3.99
C ILE A 170 -8.98 1.33 4.34
N LEU A 171 -9.82 2.28 4.76
CA LEU A 171 -11.23 2.01 5.03
C LEU A 171 -11.97 1.53 3.77
N TYR A 172 -11.66 2.12 2.61
CA TYR A 172 -12.20 1.67 1.33
C TYR A 172 -11.70 0.25 0.99
N MET A 173 -10.40 -0.03 1.16
CA MET A 173 -9.82 -1.36 0.93
C MET A 173 -10.49 -2.44 1.80
N LYS A 174 -10.75 -2.13 3.07
CA LYS A 174 -11.45 -3.00 4.03
C LYS A 174 -12.96 -3.09 3.79
N ARG A 175 -13.50 -2.42 2.76
CA ARG A 175 -14.94 -2.32 2.46
C ARG A 175 -15.76 -1.74 3.61
N GLN A 176 -15.14 -0.92 4.46
CA GLN A 176 -15.76 -0.19 5.56
C GLN A 176 -16.28 1.19 5.11
N SER A 177 -15.87 1.63 3.92
CA SER A 177 -16.41 2.78 3.20
C SER A 177 -16.62 2.43 1.73
N THR A 178 -17.65 3.02 1.13
CA THR A 178 -17.89 2.99 -0.32
C THR A 178 -17.49 4.30 -1.00
N VAL A 179 -17.06 5.30 -0.23
CA VAL A 179 -16.68 6.63 -0.74
C VAL A 179 -15.24 6.59 -1.21
N TRP A 180 -15.01 6.99 -2.45
CA TRP A 180 -13.67 7.01 -3.03
C TRP A 180 -12.79 8.04 -2.31
N PRO A 181 -11.53 7.71 -1.92
CA PRO A 181 -10.73 8.60 -1.06
C PRO A 181 -10.54 10.02 -1.59
N GLN A 182 -10.38 10.20 -2.91
CA GLN A 182 -10.29 11.51 -3.55
C GLN A 182 -11.52 12.41 -3.29
N GLU A 183 -12.71 11.85 -3.09
CA GLU A 183 -13.94 12.64 -2.84
C GLU A 183 -13.86 13.39 -1.50
N TYR A 184 -13.14 12.84 -0.52
CA TYR A 184 -12.90 13.54 0.75
C TYR A 184 -11.95 14.73 0.60
N ALA A 185 -11.05 14.72 -0.39
CA ALA A 185 -10.21 15.88 -0.69
C ALA A 185 -11.03 17.03 -1.29
N LEU A 186 -12.02 16.70 -2.14
CA LEU A 186 -12.87 17.69 -2.81
C LEU A 186 -13.88 18.34 -1.85
N SER A 187 -14.38 17.61 -0.85
CA SER A 187 -15.33 18.14 0.14
C SER A 187 -14.72 19.09 1.19
N ARG A 188 -13.40 19.26 1.19
CA ARG A 188 -12.66 20.11 2.13
C ARG A 188 -12.12 21.41 1.51
N GLN A 189 -12.39 21.64 0.22
CA GLN A 189 -12.12 22.90 -0.49
C GLN A 189 -13.33 23.82 -0.39
#